data_AF-A0A3D5JVH2-F1
#
_entry.id   AF-A0A3D5JVH2-F1
#
_cell.length_a   1.000
_cell.length_b   1.000
_cell.length_c   1.000
_cell.angle_alpha   90.00
_cell.angle_beta   90.00
_cell.angle_gamma   90.00
#
_symmetry.space_group_name_H-M   'P 1'
#
loop_
_entity.id
_entity.type
_entity.pdbx_description
1 polymer ?
#
loop_
_entity_poly.entity_id
_entity_poly.type
_entity_poly.pdbx_seq_one_letter_code
_entity_poly.pdbx_strand_id
1 'polypeptide(L)' 'MQAFLEQVVKGLVDHPDAVNITEVEQERTTVYELRLDPSDVGRVIGRAGRTVNAI' A
#
# COMPACT_ATOMS: atom_id res chain seq x y z
N MET A 1 -0.96 12.84 1.22
CA MET A 1 -1.22 11.52 1.87
C MET A 1 -0.34 10.41 1.28
N GLN A 2 0.01 10.47 0.00
CA GLN A 2 0.98 9.56 -0.64
C GLN A 2 2.28 9.30 0.17
N ALA A 3 2.99 10.36 0.62
CA ALA A 3 4.24 10.20 1.37
C ALA A 3 4.09 9.40 2.68
N PHE A 4 2.94 9.51 3.34
CA PHE A 4 2.66 8.72 4.54
C PHE A 4 2.49 7.24 4.20
N LEU A 5 1.69 6.93 3.16
CA LEU A 5 1.53 5.56 2.68
C LEU A 5 2.86 4.95 2.25
N GLU A 6 3.70 5.72 1.57
CA GLU A 6 5.02 5.27 1.14
C GLU A 6 5.91 4.91 2.34
N GLN A 7 5.95 5.75 3.37
CA GLN A 7 6.72 5.48 4.59
C GLN A 7 6.21 4.23 5.33
N VAL A 8 4.89 4.10 5.49
CA VAL A 8 4.28 2.95 6.18
C VAL A 8 4.54 1.66 5.41
N VAL A 9 4.26 1.65 4.10
CA VAL A 9 4.36 0.45 3.27
C VAL A 9 5.82 0.01 3.15
N LYS A 10 6.76 0.94 2.92
CA LYS A 10 8.20 0.61 2.87
C LYS A 10 8.71 0.01 4.18
N GLY A 11 8.12 0.35 5.33
CA GLY A 11 8.45 -0.26 6.62
C GLY A 11 7.86 -1.66 6.84
N LEU A 12 6.86 -2.06 6.05
CA LEU A 12 6.13 -3.33 6.21
C LEU A 12 6.60 -4.44 5.27
N VAL A 13 7.40 -4.12 4.26
CA VAL A 13 7.81 -5.02 3.16
C VAL A 13 9.30 -5.30 3.18
N ASP A 14 9.73 -6.39 2.54
CA ASP A 14 11.15 -6.74 2.41
C ASP A 14 11.80 -6.06 1.19
N HIS A 15 11.00 -5.71 0.18
CA HIS A 15 11.44 -5.03 -1.04
C HIS A 15 10.90 -3.59 -1.11
N PRO A 16 11.43 -2.64 -0.32
CA PRO A 16 10.94 -1.26 -0.30
C PRO A 16 11.13 -0.53 -1.64
N ASP A 17 12.12 -0.93 -2.44
CA ASP A 17 12.39 -0.36 -3.76
C ASP A 17 11.35 -0.77 -4.81
N ALA A 18 10.63 -1.87 -4.57
CA ALA A 18 9.55 -2.36 -5.43
C ALA A 18 8.19 -1.69 -5.14
N VAL A 19 8.13 -0.81 -4.14
CA VAL A 19 6.91 -0.09 -3.75
C VAL A 19 6.71 1.11 -4.66
N ASN A 20 5.61 1.11 -5.41
CA ASN A 20 5.17 2.26 -6.20
C ASN A 20 3.72 2.62 -5.86
N ILE A 21 3.46 3.90 -5.62
CA ILE A 21 2.13 4.39 -5.21
C ILE A 21 1.66 5.43 -6.23
N THR A 22 0.50 5.17 -6.83
CA THR A 22 -0.15 6.08 -7.77
C THR A 22 -1.44 6.62 -7.15
N GLU A 23 -1.60 7.94 -7.17
CA GLU A 23 -2.83 8.61 -6.77
C GLU A 23 -3.76 8.75 -7.99
N VAL A 24 -5.00 8.29 -7.83
CA VAL A 24 -6.06 8.40 -8.83
C VAL A 24 -7.21 9.16 -8.21
N GLU A 25 -7.40 10.40 -8.64
CA GLU A 25 -8.56 11.20 -8.27
C GLU A 25 -9.81 10.68 -8.99
N GLN A 26 -10.80 10.23 -8.23
CA GLN A 26 -12.16 9.99 -8.70
C GLN A 26 -13.09 11.04 -8.10
N GLU A 27 -14.25 11.27 -8.72
CA GLU A 27 -15.16 12.40 -8.49
C GLU A 27 -15.30 12.87 -7.02
N ARG A 28 -15.37 11.94 -6.07
CA ARG A 28 -15.47 12.23 -4.62
C ARG A 28 -14.53 11.40 -3.75
N THR A 29 -13.62 10.64 -4.37
CA THR A 29 -12.77 9.68 -3.66
C THR A 29 -11.38 9.71 -4.27
N THR A 30 -10.38 9.82 -3.41
CA THR A 30 -8.99 9.58 -3.79
C THR A 30 -8.68 8.10 -3.64
N VAL A 31 -8.30 7.43 -4.73
CA VAL A 31 -7.87 6.03 -4.73
C VAL A 31 -6.35 5.99 -4.85
N TYR A 32 -5.68 5.27 -3.95
CA TYR A 32 -4.25 5.03 -4.04
C TYR A 32 -4.01 3.60 -4.53
N GLU A 33 -3.41 3.45 -5.70
CA GLU A 33 -3.00 2.16 -6.24
C GLU A 33 -1.57 1.85 -5.78
N LEU A 34 -1.40 0.71 -5.10
CA LEU A 34 -0.09 0.23 -4.66
C LEU A 34 0.37 -0.92 -5.55
N ARG A 35 1.55 -0.78 -6.14
CA ARG A 35 2.28 -1.89 -6.77
C ARG A 35 3.46 -2.26 -5.87
N LEU A 36 3.59 -3.56 -5.62
CA LEU A 36 4.51 -4.15 -4.66
C LEU A 36 5.14 -5.39 -5.30
N ASP A 37 6.22 -5.88 -4.70
CA ASP A 37 6.69 -7.23 -5.01
C ASP A 37 5.61 -8.27 -4.63
N PRO A 38 5.33 -9.30 -5.47
CA PRO A 38 4.33 -10.32 -5.16
C PRO A 38 4.53 -11.02 -3.81
N SER A 39 5.79 -11.16 -3.36
CA SER A 39 6.12 -11.77 -2.06
C SER A 39 5.68 -10.90 -0.86
N ASP A 40 5.56 -9.59 -1.06
CA ASP A 40 5.22 -8.61 -0.03
C ASP A 40 3.72 -8.32 0.05
N VAL A 41 2.94 -8.66 -0.99
CA VAL A 41 1.49 -8.45 -1.03
C VAL A 41 0.80 -9.09 0.18
N GLY A 42 1.19 -10.30 0.56
CA GLY A 42 0.61 -11.00 1.71
C GLY A 42 0.86 -10.30 3.05
N ARG A 43 1.99 -9.59 3.18
CA ARG A 43 2.33 -8.82 4.39
C ARG A 43 1.48 -7.56 4.48
N VAL A 44 1.23 -6.90 3.34
CA VAL A 44 0.42 -5.68 3.27
C VAL A 44 -1.08 -5.97 3.39
N ILE A 45 -1.57 -7.13 2.95
CA ILE A 45 -3.01 -7.50 3.06
C ILE A 45 -3.35 -8.15 4.41
N GLY A 46 -2.40 -8.80 5.06
CA GLY A 46 -2.61 -9.49 6.33
C GLY A 46 -3.41 -10.81 6.22
N ARG A 47 -3.45 -11.58 7.32
CA ARG A 47 -3.88 -13.00 7.36
C ARG A 47 -5.36 -13.30 7.06
N ALA A 48 -6.20 -12.32 6.74
CA ALA A 48 -7.64 -12.52 6.52
C ALA A 48 -8.20 -11.86 5.25
N GLY A 49 -7.38 -11.21 4.41
CA GLY A 49 -7.87 -10.56 3.18
C GLY A 49 -8.83 -9.39 3.40
N ARG A 50 -9.13 -9.04 4.66
CA ARG A 50 -9.94 -7.88 5.04
C ARG A 50 -8.99 -6.70 5.11
N THR A 51 -9.39 -5.58 4.50
CA THR A 51 -8.77 -4.25 4.61
C THR A 51 -7.89 -4.13 5.85
N VAL A 52 -6.59 -3.91 5.65
CA VAL A 52 -5.69 -3.67 6.78
C VAL A 52 -6.10 -2.34 7.41
N ASN A 53 -6.73 -2.44 8.58
CA ASN A 53 -7.01 -1.29 9.42
C ASN A 53 -5.69 -0.83 10.03
N ALA A 54 -5.03 0.11 9.36
CA ALA A 54 -4.01 0.92 10.00
C ALA A 54 -4.73 2.05 10.76
N ILE A 55 -4.47 2.09 12.06
CA ILE A 55 -5.07 3.00 13.06
C ILE A 55 -4.65 4.45 12.82
#